data_AF-A0A7V3JRF8-F1
#
_entry.id   AF-A0A7V3JRF8-F1
#
_cell.length_a   1.000
_cell.length_b   1.000
_cell.length_c   1.000
_cell.angle_alpha   90.00
_cell.angle_beta   90.00
_cell.angle_gamma   90.00
#
_symmetry.space_group_name_H-M   'P 1'
#
loop_
_entity.id
_entity.type
_entity.pdbx_description
1 polymer ?
#
loop_
_entity_poly.entity_id
_entity_poly.type
_entity_poly.pdbx_seq_one_letter_code
_entity_poly.pdbx_strand_id
1 'polypeptide(L)'
;MSDIKKGINKRHKITALMFILFFITGLSLALMYSQIREKIITKNIREIHTLIKVETTTLEKITTQNQTIGGTLWDVVFTIIGGLVAGFAGLLIEGWRKEIEIRDKHFQDIKHNCLEPILKQLSELREYYEFRESKYLSLSHIEDLLKSDIHWWEYFSFKDGPNKANALLYDDLLNHYIELSQKLDAVQKSFKTDYPKFLQAICNLLRLIEEDTEFQEFKKEYERPVISEESFYLYKAVFFLSLKIDKSNWPNIYSYFKPKLDKLMELGNKFYSTKEAERVRSMRIDMLNKIDLCIERIKEILLSSKLKGKCRYLK
;
A
#
# COMPACT_ATOMS: atom_id res chain seq x y z
N MET A 1 -22.06 56.22 -51.95
CA MET A 1 -22.72 55.61 -50.77
C MET A 1 -23.05 54.11 -50.91
N SER A 2 -23.03 53.53 -52.12
CA SER A 2 -23.29 52.09 -52.35
C SER A 2 -22.14 51.17 -51.91
N ASP A 3 -20.88 51.57 -52.10
CA ASP A 3 -19.72 50.67 -51.88
C ASP A 3 -19.29 50.50 -50.41
N ILE A 4 -19.66 51.45 -49.54
CA ILE A 4 -19.37 51.37 -48.09
C ILE A 4 -20.25 50.30 -47.42
N LYS A 5 -21.49 50.09 -47.90
CA LYS A 5 -22.39 49.03 -47.38
C LYS A 5 -21.91 47.61 -47.72
N LYS A 6 -21.21 47.41 -48.85
CA LYS A 6 -20.64 46.10 -49.22
C LYS A 6 -19.44 45.71 -48.36
N GLY A 7 -18.62 46.68 -47.93
CA GLY A 7 -17.43 46.42 -47.09
C GLY A 7 -17.76 45.99 -45.67
N ILE A 8 -18.81 46.55 -45.06
CA ILE A 8 -19.25 46.24 -43.69
C ILE A 8 -19.80 44.80 -43.59
N ASN A 9 -20.56 44.36 -44.60
CA ASN A 9 -21.12 43.01 -44.66
C ASN A 9 -20.03 41.92 -44.75
N LYS A 10 -18.90 42.20 -45.42
CA LYS A 10 -17.79 41.26 -45.51
C LYS A 10 -17.02 41.11 -44.19
N ARG A 11 -16.82 42.21 -43.45
CA ARG A 11 -16.14 42.16 -42.14
C ARG A 11 -16.95 41.38 -41.10
N HIS A 12 -18.27 41.59 -41.02
CA HIS A 12 -19.12 40.84 -40.07
C HIS A 12 -19.17 39.34 -40.39
N LYS A 13 -19.16 38.95 -41.67
CA LYS A 13 -19.07 37.54 -42.05
C LYS A 13 -17.76 36.89 -41.61
N ILE A 14 -16.64 37.61 -41.73
CA ILE A 14 -15.32 37.11 -41.29
C ILE A 14 -15.27 36.95 -39.76
N THR A 15 -15.78 37.94 -39.01
CA THR A 15 -15.80 37.87 -37.53
C THR A 15 -16.70 36.73 -37.04
N ALA A 16 -17.87 36.55 -37.66
CA ALA A 16 -18.76 35.42 -37.35
C ALA A 16 -18.10 34.06 -37.66
N LEU A 17 -17.39 33.96 -38.79
CA LEU A 17 -16.65 32.74 -39.14
C LEU A 17 -15.53 32.44 -38.14
N MET A 18 -14.80 33.45 -37.68
CA MET A 18 -13.74 33.27 -36.68
C MET A 18 -14.30 32.86 -35.32
N PHE A 19 -15.47 33.38 -34.91
CA PHE A 19 -16.15 32.95 -33.69
C PHE A 19 -16.65 31.51 -33.78
N ILE A 20 -17.25 31.12 -34.91
CA ILE A 20 -17.66 29.74 -35.17
C ILE A 20 -16.43 28.82 -35.16
N LEU A 21 -15.33 29.23 -35.80
CA LEU A 21 -14.10 28.45 -35.81
C LEU A 21 -13.52 28.30 -34.40
N PHE A 22 -13.49 29.38 -33.61
CA PHE A 22 -13.01 29.36 -32.22
C PHE A 22 -13.87 28.45 -31.34
N PHE A 23 -15.19 28.50 -31.51
CA PHE A 23 -16.14 27.65 -30.79
C PHE A 23 -16.01 26.19 -31.20
N ILE A 24 -15.87 25.90 -32.50
CA ILE A 24 -15.62 24.55 -33.01
C ILE A 24 -14.27 24.04 -32.49
N THR A 25 -13.22 24.85 -32.46
CA THR A 25 -11.92 24.42 -31.93
C THR A 25 -11.94 24.22 -30.42
N GLY A 26 -12.62 25.09 -29.67
CA GLY A 26 -12.77 24.96 -28.21
C GLY A 26 -13.62 23.75 -27.83
N LEU A 27 -14.72 23.51 -28.56
CA LEU A 27 -15.55 22.32 -28.41
C LEU A 27 -14.78 21.07 -28.86
N SER A 28 -14.00 21.15 -29.94
CA SER A 28 -13.16 20.02 -30.39
C SER A 28 -12.05 19.70 -29.39
N LEU A 29 -11.43 20.70 -28.74
CA LEU A 29 -10.46 20.48 -27.67
C LEU A 29 -11.11 19.91 -26.42
N ALA A 30 -12.29 20.41 -26.02
CA ALA A 30 -13.06 19.86 -24.91
C ALA A 30 -13.52 18.42 -25.20
N LEU A 31 -13.93 18.12 -26.43
CA LEU A 31 -14.29 16.79 -26.89
C LEU A 31 -13.07 15.88 -27.03
N MET A 32 -11.91 16.38 -27.46
CA MET A 32 -10.68 15.61 -27.55
C MET A 32 -10.12 15.29 -26.15
N TYR A 33 -10.21 16.24 -25.22
CA TYR A 33 -9.91 16.04 -23.79
C TYR A 33 -10.91 15.07 -23.13
N SER A 34 -12.17 15.12 -23.56
CA SER A 34 -13.20 14.13 -23.21
C SER A 34 -12.96 12.76 -23.85
N GLN A 35 -12.47 12.67 -25.09
CA GLN A 35 -12.13 11.40 -25.77
C GLN A 35 -10.92 10.71 -25.16
N ILE A 36 -9.95 11.47 -24.64
CA ILE A 36 -8.86 10.92 -23.80
C ILE A 36 -9.42 10.32 -22.51
N ARG A 37 -10.53 10.85 -21.98
CA ARG A 37 -11.30 10.31 -20.85
C ARG A 37 -12.22 9.14 -21.25
N GLU A 38 -12.55 8.99 -22.54
CA GLU A 38 -13.60 8.09 -23.06
C GLU A 38 -13.14 6.68 -23.44
N LYS A 39 -12.01 6.20 -22.96
CA LYS A 39 -11.82 4.74 -22.81
C LYS A 39 -12.59 4.15 -21.61
N ILE A 40 -13.30 4.98 -20.81
CA ILE A 40 -13.98 4.55 -19.58
C ILE A 40 -15.49 4.87 -19.52
N ILE A 41 -16.06 5.77 -20.34
CA ILE A 41 -17.46 6.25 -20.16
C ILE A 41 -18.26 6.28 -21.47
N THR A 42 -18.40 5.14 -22.14
CA THR A 42 -18.94 5.07 -23.52
C THR A 42 -20.47 5.02 -23.64
N LYS A 43 -21.24 5.07 -22.54
CA LYS A 43 -22.71 4.92 -22.60
C LYS A 43 -23.49 6.24 -22.57
N ASN A 44 -23.05 7.23 -21.79
CA ASN A 44 -23.81 8.49 -21.62
C ASN A 44 -23.50 9.55 -22.70
N ILE A 45 -22.38 9.43 -23.41
CA ILE A 45 -21.97 10.41 -24.42
C ILE A 45 -22.75 10.26 -25.73
N ARG A 46 -23.25 9.06 -26.04
CA ARG A 46 -24.03 8.83 -27.26
C ARG A 46 -25.37 9.57 -27.23
N GLU A 47 -26.02 9.63 -26.07
CA GLU A 47 -27.28 10.34 -25.86
C GLU A 47 -27.09 11.87 -25.90
N ILE A 48 -26.04 12.38 -25.26
CA ILE A 48 -25.69 13.81 -25.29
C ILE A 48 -25.30 14.25 -26.70
N HIS A 49 -24.55 13.43 -27.45
CA HIS A 49 -24.18 13.73 -28.84
C HIS A 49 -25.39 13.75 -29.78
N THR A 50 -26.38 12.87 -29.57
CA THR A 50 -27.64 12.93 -30.33
C THR A 50 -28.46 14.18 -30.00
N LEU A 51 -28.51 14.60 -28.74
CA LEU A 51 -29.22 15.84 -28.34
C LEU A 51 -28.56 17.09 -28.94
N ILE A 52 -27.23 17.19 -28.86
CA ILE A 52 -26.48 18.31 -29.45
C ILE A 52 -26.65 18.35 -30.98
N LYS A 53 -26.65 17.18 -31.65
CA LYS A 53 -26.82 17.12 -33.11
C LYS A 53 -28.23 17.52 -33.56
N VAL A 54 -29.26 17.24 -32.76
CA VAL A 54 -30.63 17.69 -33.04
C VAL A 54 -30.75 19.21 -32.86
N GLU A 55 -30.12 19.78 -31.84
CA GLU A 55 -30.13 21.23 -31.61
C GLU A 55 -29.35 22.02 -32.67
N THR A 56 -28.18 21.55 -33.11
CA THR A 56 -27.38 22.24 -34.14
C THR A 56 -28.07 22.27 -35.50
N THR A 57 -28.75 21.19 -35.89
CA THR A 57 -29.52 21.13 -37.15
C THR A 57 -30.74 22.06 -37.12
N THR A 58 -31.29 22.31 -35.93
CA THR A 58 -32.42 23.24 -35.73
C THR A 58 -31.95 24.69 -35.75
N LEU A 59 -30.80 24.98 -35.13
CA LEU A 59 -30.15 26.29 -35.17
C LEU A 59 -29.72 26.70 -36.58
N GLU A 60 -29.16 25.80 -37.39
CA GLU A 60 -28.79 26.10 -38.79
C GLU A 60 -30.01 26.50 -39.64
N LYS A 61 -31.16 25.84 -39.46
CA LYS A 61 -32.41 26.18 -40.16
C LYS A 61 -32.93 27.57 -39.77
N ILE A 62 -32.84 27.93 -38.49
CA ILE A 62 -33.26 29.25 -37.98
C ILE A 62 -32.33 30.37 -38.48
N THR A 63 -31.03 30.09 -38.58
CA THR A 63 -30.01 31.07 -39.00
C THR A 63 -30.11 31.43 -40.50
N THR A 64 -30.60 30.51 -41.33
CA THR A 64 -30.73 30.71 -42.77
C THR A 64 -31.97 31.54 -43.15
N GLN A 65 -32.95 31.70 -42.26
CA GLN A 65 -34.23 32.36 -42.56
C GLN A 65 -34.31 33.84 -42.12
N ASN A 66 -33.36 34.35 -41.32
CA ASN A 66 -33.42 35.69 -40.70
C ASN A 66 -32.21 36.59 -41.03
N GLN A 67 -31.92 36.80 -42.31
CA GLN A 67 -30.84 37.71 -42.75
C GLN A 67 -31.22 39.21 -42.81
N THR A 68 -32.39 39.61 -42.31
CA THR A 68 -32.88 41.00 -42.43
C THR A 68 -33.35 41.65 -41.12
N ILE A 69 -32.98 41.09 -39.96
CA ILE A 69 -33.28 41.72 -38.65
C ILE A 69 -32.03 41.67 -37.75
N GLY A 70 -31.46 42.86 -37.50
CA GLY A 70 -30.70 43.25 -36.30
C GLY A 70 -29.47 42.45 -35.89
N GLY A 71 -28.26 42.94 -36.21
CA GLY A 71 -27.02 42.47 -35.61
C GLY A 71 -27.01 42.53 -34.06
N THR A 72 -27.83 43.41 -33.47
CA THR A 72 -28.01 43.52 -32.02
C THR A 72 -28.72 42.32 -31.37
N LEU A 73 -29.59 41.61 -32.08
CA LEU A 73 -30.30 40.45 -31.53
C LEU A 73 -29.37 39.23 -31.42
N TRP A 74 -28.49 39.05 -32.41
CA TRP A 74 -27.51 37.96 -32.43
C TRP A 74 -26.45 38.11 -31.33
N ASP A 75 -25.97 39.33 -31.09
CA ASP A 75 -25.02 39.60 -30.01
C ASP A 75 -25.62 39.27 -28.62
N VAL A 76 -26.91 39.54 -28.42
CA VAL A 76 -27.63 39.16 -27.19
C VAL A 76 -27.75 37.65 -27.07
N VAL A 77 -28.10 36.95 -28.14
CA VAL A 77 -28.20 35.48 -28.15
C VAL A 77 -26.85 34.82 -27.86
N PHE A 78 -25.76 35.29 -28.50
CA PHE A 78 -24.41 34.77 -28.23
C PHE A 78 -23.94 35.05 -26.81
N THR A 79 -24.28 36.21 -26.25
CA THR A 79 -23.96 36.55 -24.85
C THR A 79 -24.67 35.61 -23.88
N ILE A 80 -25.95 35.31 -24.12
CA ILE A 80 -26.73 34.37 -23.28
C ILE A 80 -26.15 32.95 -23.37
N ILE A 81 -25.85 32.47 -24.58
CA ILE A 81 -25.25 31.14 -24.78
C ILE A 81 -23.85 31.06 -24.15
N GLY A 82 -23.02 32.10 -24.32
CA GLY A 82 -21.71 32.19 -23.69
C GLY A 82 -21.78 32.15 -22.16
N GLY A 83 -22.74 32.86 -21.57
CA GLY A 83 -23.01 32.81 -20.13
C GLY A 83 -23.44 31.43 -19.64
N LEU A 84 -24.30 30.74 -20.37
CA LEU A 84 -24.75 29.38 -20.03
C LEU A 84 -23.62 28.35 -20.12
N VAL A 85 -22.80 28.41 -21.18
CA VAL A 85 -21.65 27.51 -21.35
C VAL A 85 -20.61 27.75 -20.25
N ALA A 86 -20.31 29.00 -19.91
CA ALA A 86 -19.40 29.34 -18.82
C ALA A 86 -19.95 28.88 -17.46
N GLY A 87 -21.25 29.05 -17.20
CA GLY A 87 -21.92 28.55 -15.99
C GLY A 87 -21.85 27.02 -15.87
N PHE A 88 -22.14 26.30 -16.95
CA PHE A 88 -22.08 24.83 -16.97
C PHE A 88 -20.64 24.31 -16.82
N ALA A 89 -19.67 24.94 -17.50
CA ALA A 89 -18.25 24.62 -17.34
C ALA A 89 -17.79 24.84 -15.89
N GLY A 90 -18.22 25.94 -15.26
CA GLY A 90 -17.93 26.23 -13.85
C GLY A 90 -18.47 25.14 -12.90
N LEU A 91 -19.72 24.71 -13.10
CA LEU A 91 -20.33 23.64 -12.29
C LEU A 91 -19.60 22.31 -12.45
N LEU A 92 -19.19 21.96 -13.69
CA LEU A 92 -18.42 20.74 -13.95
C LEU A 92 -17.03 20.78 -13.32
N ILE A 93 -16.32 21.91 -13.42
CA ILE A 93 -15.00 22.10 -12.82
C ILE A 93 -15.08 22.01 -11.30
N GLU A 94 -16.08 22.64 -10.69
CA GLU A 94 -16.27 22.59 -9.24
C GLU A 94 -16.62 21.18 -8.75
N GLY A 95 -17.48 20.45 -9.47
CA GLY A 95 -17.76 19.05 -9.19
C GLY A 95 -16.51 18.17 -9.26
N TRP A 96 -15.70 18.35 -10.31
CA TRP A 96 -14.44 17.61 -10.48
C TRP A 96 -13.41 17.93 -9.38
N ARG A 97 -13.32 19.21 -8.98
CA ARG A 97 -12.45 19.63 -7.89
C ARG A 97 -12.83 18.94 -6.58
N LYS A 98 -14.13 18.89 -6.26
CA LYS A 98 -14.65 18.19 -5.08
C LYS A 98 -14.37 16.70 -5.11
N GLU A 99 -14.53 16.04 -6.26
CA GLU A 99 -14.19 14.61 -6.39
C GLU A 99 -12.70 14.35 -6.12
N ILE A 100 -11.82 15.22 -6.62
CA ILE A 100 -10.38 15.12 -6.35
C ILE A 100 -10.09 15.31 -4.87
N GLU A 101 -10.69 16.34 -4.25
CA GLU A 101 -10.50 16.64 -2.83
C GLU A 101 -10.96 15.50 -1.93
N ILE A 102 -12.14 14.93 -2.18
CA ILE A 102 -12.67 13.78 -1.43
C ILE A 102 -11.75 12.57 -1.59
N ARG A 103 -11.29 12.30 -2.82
CA ARG A 103 -10.39 11.18 -3.10
C ARG A 103 -9.03 11.36 -2.43
N ASP A 104 -8.49 12.57 -2.43
CA ASP A 104 -7.22 12.87 -1.79
C ASP A 104 -7.34 12.72 -0.27
N LYS A 105 -8.38 13.31 0.34
CA LYS A 105 -8.68 13.14 1.76
C LYS A 105 -8.79 11.66 2.14
N HIS A 106 -9.59 10.90 1.40
CA HIS A 106 -9.74 9.47 1.64
C HIS A 106 -8.41 8.72 1.49
N PHE A 107 -7.56 9.14 0.55
CA PHE A 107 -6.24 8.54 0.43
C PHE A 107 -5.36 8.82 1.65
N GLN A 108 -5.35 10.06 2.15
CA GLN A 108 -4.63 10.40 3.37
C GLN A 108 -5.15 9.59 4.56
N ASP A 109 -6.47 9.39 4.66
CA ASP A 109 -7.06 8.53 5.69
C ASP A 109 -6.54 7.08 5.57
N ILE A 110 -6.51 6.51 4.36
CA ILE A 110 -5.93 5.17 4.13
C ILE A 110 -4.46 5.13 4.55
N LYS A 111 -3.67 6.15 4.24
CA LYS A 111 -2.25 6.17 4.62
C LYS A 111 -2.07 6.17 6.14
N HIS A 112 -2.63 7.16 6.83
CA HIS A 112 -2.36 7.40 8.25
C HIS A 112 -3.15 6.48 9.16
N ASN A 113 -4.41 6.19 8.84
CA ASN A 113 -5.30 5.44 9.73
C ASN A 113 -5.38 3.95 9.37
N CYS A 114 -4.71 3.49 8.32
CA CYS A 114 -4.69 2.08 7.93
C CYS A 114 -3.27 1.57 7.64
N LEU A 115 -2.60 2.11 6.63
CA LEU A 115 -1.32 1.57 6.16
C LEU A 115 -0.17 1.77 7.15
N GLU A 116 -0.06 2.93 7.79
CA GLU A 116 0.95 3.19 8.83
C GLU A 116 0.79 2.27 10.07
N PRO A 117 -0.42 2.09 10.63
CA PRO A 117 -0.66 1.08 11.66
C PRO A 117 -0.28 -0.33 11.24
N ILE A 118 -0.63 -0.75 10.02
CA ILE A 118 -0.27 -2.08 9.50
C ILE A 118 1.25 -2.21 9.36
N LEU A 119 1.93 -1.17 8.87
CA LEU A 119 3.39 -1.15 8.75
C LEU A 119 4.08 -1.34 10.11
N LYS A 120 3.56 -0.69 11.16
CA LYS A 120 4.03 -0.87 12.53
C LYS A 120 3.80 -2.31 13.00
N GLN A 121 2.59 -2.84 12.82
CA GLN A 121 2.26 -4.22 13.20
C GLN A 121 3.11 -5.25 12.46
N LEU A 122 3.39 -5.07 11.17
CA LEU A 122 4.30 -5.93 10.40
C LEU A 122 5.72 -5.87 10.93
N SER A 123 6.18 -4.69 11.33
CA SER A 123 7.51 -4.51 11.92
C SER A 123 7.60 -5.22 13.28
N GLU A 124 6.56 -5.08 14.13
CA GLU A 124 6.44 -5.83 15.39
C GLU A 124 6.40 -7.34 15.13
N LEU A 125 5.66 -7.79 14.11
CA LEU A 125 5.56 -9.20 13.73
C LEU A 125 6.92 -9.76 13.30
N ARG A 126 7.70 -8.96 12.58
CA ARG A 126 9.05 -9.28 12.10
C ARG A 126 10.00 -9.62 13.25
N GLU A 127 9.94 -8.87 14.36
CA GLU A 127 10.79 -9.06 15.54
C GLU A 127 10.59 -10.43 16.23
N TYR A 128 9.44 -11.07 16.08
CA TYR A 128 9.23 -12.43 16.60
C TYR A 128 10.11 -13.48 15.90
N TYR A 129 10.50 -13.22 14.65
CA TYR A 129 11.36 -14.08 13.83
C TYR A 129 12.83 -13.62 13.84
N GLU A 130 13.13 -12.50 14.49
CA GLU A 130 14.49 -12.05 14.71
C GLU A 130 15.06 -12.58 16.02
N PHE A 131 16.34 -12.94 15.96
CA PHE A 131 17.11 -13.39 17.09
C PHE A 131 18.19 -12.35 17.38
N ARG A 132 18.10 -11.74 18.55
CA ARG A 132 18.99 -10.71 19.05
C ARG A 132 19.40 -11.07 20.46
N GLU A 133 20.56 -10.59 20.88
CA GLU A 133 21.09 -10.84 22.22
C GLU A 133 20.13 -10.40 23.35
N SER A 134 19.42 -9.28 23.15
CA SER A 134 18.43 -8.76 24.11
C SER A 134 17.20 -9.64 24.29
N LYS A 135 16.91 -10.55 23.35
CA LYS A 135 15.73 -11.41 23.42
C LYS A 135 15.97 -12.50 24.43
N TYR A 136 15.05 -12.66 25.37
CA TYR A 136 15.10 -13.78 26.30
C TYR A 136 14.80 -15.07 25.53
N LEU A 137 15.70 -16.05 25.64
CA LEU A 137 15.61 -17.32 24.94
C LEU A 137 16.12 -18.41 25.88
N SER A 138 15.19 -19.10 26.53
CA SER A 138 15.45 -20.28 27.33
C SER A 138 14.49 -21.39 26.93
N LEU A 139 14.89 -22.65 27.14
CA LEU A 139 14.02 -23.80 26.89
C LEU A 139 12.71 -23.68 27.68
N SER A 140 12.80 -23.36 28.98
CA SER A 140 11.63 -23.17 29.86
C SER A 140 10.67 -22.11 29.33
N HIS A 141 11.18 -20.96 28.87
CA HIS A 141 10.34 -19.89 28.36
C HIS A 141 9.54 -20.30 27.12
N ILE A 142 10.17 -21.00 26.18
CA ILE A 142 9.48 -21.44 24.96
C ILE A 142 8.48 -22.56 25.29
N GLU A 143 8.81 -23.45 26.22
CA GLU A 143 7.87 -24.46 26.71
C GLU A 143 6.65 -23.83 27.40
N ASP A 144 6.86 -22.81 28.24
CA ASP A 144 5.78 -22.11 28.93
C ASP A 144 4.87 -21.38 27.93
N LEU A 145 5.44 -20.76 26.89
CA LEU A 145 4.67 -20.16 25.80
C LEU A 145 3.81 -21.22 25.08
N LEU A 146 4.36 -22.40 24.79
CA LEU A 146 3.67 -23.49 24.11
C LEU A 146 2.61 -24.19 24.98
N LYS A 147 2.76 -24.16 26.30
CA LYS A 147 1.83 -24.79 27.27
C LYS A 147 0.77 -23.82 27.81
N SER A 148 0.87 -22.53 27.49
CA SER A 148 -0.05 -21.52 28.00
C SER A 148 -1.48 -21.78 27.53
N ASP A 149 -2.46 -21.60 28.41
CA ASP A 149 -3.88 -21.69 28.03
C ASP A 149 -4.28 -20.60 27.02
N ILE A 150 -3.53 -19.49 26.96
CA ILE A 150 -3.82 -18.35 26.10
C ILE A 150 -2.67 -18.15 25.10
N HIS A 151 -2.91 -18.60 23.88
CA HIS A 151 -1.99 -18.40 22.76
C HIS A 151 -2.29 -17.08 22.05
N TRP A 152 -1.58 -16.01 22.41
CA TRP A 152 -1.81 -14.67 21.83
C TRP A 152 -1.78 -14.65 20.29
N TRP A 153 -1.00 -15.52 19.65
CA TRP A 153 -0.89 -15.60 18.19
C TRP A 153 -2.18 -16.04 17.52
N GLU A 154 -3.04 -16.81 18.19
CA GLU A 154 -4.34 -17.22 17.64
C GLU A 154 -5.28 -16.01 17.42
N TYR A 155 -5.10 -14.98 18.24
CA TYR A 155 -5.89 -13.74 18.22
C TYR A 155 -5.25 -12.63 17.37
N PHE A 156 -4.06 -12.85 16.79
CA PHE A 156 -3.39 -11.86 15.95
C PHE A 156 -4.29 -11.42 14.78
N SER A 157 -4.48 -10.11 14.62
CA SER A 157 -5.29 -9.54 13.54
C SER A 157 -4.78 -8.15 13.20
N PHE A 158 -4.51 -7.88 11.91
CA PHE A 158 -4.19 -6.52 11.47
C PHE A 158 -5.36 -5.55 11.69
N LYS A 159 -6.59 -6.08 11.65
CA LYS A 159 -7.85 -5.34 11.75
C LYS A 159 -8.32 -5.13 13.18
N ASP A 160 -8.11 -6.11 14.06
CA ASP A 160 -8.75 -6.14 15.39
C ASP A 160 -7.75 -6.06 16.56
N GLY A 161 -6.46 -5.90 16.27
CA GLY A 161 -5.41 -5.82 17.28
C GLY A 161 -5.39 -4.54 18.14
N PRO A 162 -4.52 -4.47 19.16
CA PRO A 162 -4.38 -3.30 20.04
C PRO A 162 -3.87 -2.06 19.29
N ASN A 163 -3.06 -2.24 18.25
CA ASN A 163 -2.57 -1.19 17.34
C ASN A 163 -3.31 -1.21 16.00
N LYS A 164 -4.63 -1.46 16.02
CA LYS A 164 -5.42 -1.75 14.82
C LYS A 164 -5.45 -0.62 13.79
N ALA A 165 -5.43 -1.04 12.53
CA ALA A 165 -5.92 -0.21 11.45
C ALA A 165 -7.42 0.09 11.64
N ASN A 166 -7.88 1.22 11.10
CA ASN A 166 -9.31 1.45 10.99
C ASN A 166 -9.96 0.33 10.16
N ALA A 167 -10.90 -0.39 10.77
CA ALA A 167 -11.52 -1.57 10.19
C ALA A 167 -12.19 -1.31 8.83
N LEU A 168 -12.86 -0.16 8.68
CA LEU A 168 -13.52 0.21 7.43
C LEU A 168 -12.49 0.48 6.33
N LEU A 169 -11.40 1.17 6.66
CA LEU A 169 -10.32 1.43 5.71
C LEU A 169 -9.52 0.17 5.35
N TYR A 170 -9.37 -0.77 6.29
CA TYR A 170 -8.77 -2.07 6.02
C TYR A 170 -9.59 -2.85 4.99
N ASP A 171 -10.90 -2.95 5.17
CA ASP A 171 -11.80 -3.62 4.22
C ASP A 171 -11.77 -2.91 2.85
N ASP A 172 -11.57 -1.59 2.84
CA ASP A 172 -11.49 -0.79 1.64
C ASP A 172 -10.18 -0.97 0.85
N LEU A 173 -9.15 -1.57 1.45
CA LEU A 173 -7.95 -2.00 0.70
C LEU A 173 -8.30 -2.96 -0.44
N LEU A 174 -9.39 -3.75 -0.33
CA LEU A 174 -9.86 -4.60 -1.43
C LEU A 174 -10.34 -3.80 -2.65
N ASN A 175 -10.73 -2.54 -2.50
CA ASN A 175 -11.15 -1.70 -3.63
C ASN A 175 -9.96 -1.00 -4.31
N HIS A 176 -8.86 -0.79 -3.57
CA HIS A 176 -7.74 0.06 -3.97
C HIS A 176 -6.42 -0.70 -4.21
N TYR A 177 -6.16 -1.74 -3.42
CA TYR A 177 -4.90 -2.48 -3.34
C TYR A 177 -5.13 -3.99 -3.09
N ILE A 178 -5.88 -4.65 -3.98
CA ILE A 178 -6.28 -6.08 -3.86
C ILE A 178 -5.09 -6.99 -3.54
N GLU A 179 -3.97 -6.84 -4.26
CA GLU A 179 -2.77 -7.67 -4.05
C GLU A 179 -2.19 -7.51 -2.64
N LEU A 180 -2.19 -6.28 -2.09
CA LEU A 180 -1.71 -6.04 -0.73
C LEU A 180 -2.64 -6.72 0.28
N SER A 181 -3.97 -6.54 0.13
CA SER A 181 -4.96 -7.18 1.01
C SER A 181 -4.77 -8.70 1.04
N GLN A 182 -4.62 -9.33 -0.12
CA GLN A 182 -4.41 -10.79 -0.22
C GLN A 182 -3.11 -11.24 0.47
N LYS A 183 -2.02 -10.46 0.33
CA LYS A 183 -0.74 -10.77 0.99
C LYS A 183 -0.82 -10.60 2.51
N LEU A 184 -1.49 -9.56 3.00
CA LEU A 184 -1.71 -9.36 4.44
C LEU A 184 -2.51 -10.51 5.04
N ASP A 185 -3.58 -10.94 4.39
CA ASP A 185 -4.38 -12.08 4.84
C ASP A 185 -3.55 -13.38 4.84
N ALA A 186 -2.69 -13.57 3.83
CA ALA A 186 -1.78 -14.71 3.78
C ALA A 186 -0.75 -14.69 4.92
N VAL A 187 -0.16 -13.51 5.23
CA VAL A 187 0.75 -13.35 6.38
C VAL A 187 0.02 -13.67 7.68
N GLN A 188 -1.17 -13.10 7.90
CA GLN A 188 -1.96 -13.36 9.11
C GLN A 188 -2.29 -14.84 9.26
N LYS A 189 -2.74 -15.49 8.18
CA LYS A 189 -3.04 -16.92 8.19
C LYS A 189 -1.81 -17.76 8.49
N SER A 190 -0.71 -17.55 7.75
CA SER A 190 0.55 -18.26 7.98
C SER A 190 1.08 -18.04 9.38
N PHE A 191 1.00 -16.82 9.91
CA PHE A 191 1.44 -16.54 11.27
C PHE A 191 0.69 -17.39 12.29
N LYS A 192 -0.65 -17.39 12.24
CA LYS A 192 -1.48 -18.21 13.14
C LYS A 192 -1.17 -19.71 13.06
N THR A 193 -0.94 -20.23 11.86
CA THR A 193 -0.76 -21.67 11.65
C THR A 193 0.67 -22.15 11.86
N ASP A 194 1.65 -21.32 11.54
CA ASP A 194 3.06 -21.73 11.47
C ASP A 194 3.88 -21.23 12.64
N TYR A 195 3.48 -20.15 13.32
CA TYR A 195 4.16 -19.68 14.52
C TYR A 195 4.26 -20.74 15.65
N PRO A 196 3.19 -21.49 16.02
CA PRO A 196 3.33 -22.56 17.02
C PRO A 196 4.29 -23.67 16.57
N LYS A 197 4.31 -24.01 15.28
CA LYS A 197 5.25 -24.99 14.72
C LYS A 197 6.69 -24.46 14.75
N PHE A 198 6.87 -23.15 14.57
CA PHE A 198 8.16 -22.47 14.65
C PHE A 198 8.68 -22.48 16.07
N LEU A 199 7.84 -22.14 17.06
CA LEU A 199 8.17 -22.25 18.48
C LEU A 199 8.52 -23.69 18.87
N GLN A 200 7.78 -24.67 18.37
CA GLN A 200 8.09 -26.08 18.62
C GLN A 200 9.45 -26.49 18.05
N ALA A 201 9.80 -26.05 16.83
CA ALA A 201 11.10 -26.32 16.23
C ALA A 201 12.25 -25.66 17.02
N ILE A 202 12.03 -24.43 17.52
CA ILE A 202 12.97 -23.77 18.44
C ILE A 202 13.12 -24.61 19.71
N CYS A 203 12.01 -24.99 20.35
CA CYS A 203 12.02 -25.80 21.58
C CYS A 203 12.80 -27.12 21.39
N ASN A 204 12.58 -27.80 20.28
CA ASN A 204 13.29 -29.05 19.97
C ASN A 204 14.80 -28.81 19.78
N LEU A 205 15.19 -27.78 19.02
CA LEU A 205 16.60 -27.43 18.84
C LEU A 205 17.29 -27.07 20.16
N LEU A 206 16.60 -26.27 20.98
CA LEU A 206 17.05 -25.88 22.31
C LEU A 206 17.26 -27.11 23.22
N ARG A 207 16.34 -28.07 23.19
CA ARG A 207 16.46 -29.33 23.91
C ARG A 207 17.66 -30.17 23.42
N LEU A 208 17.84 -30.28 22.11
CA LEU A 208 18.99 -30.98 21.52
C LEU A 208 20.34 -30.38 21.96
N ILE A 209 20.42 -29.05 22.07
CA ILE A 209 21.63 -28.38 22.56
C ILE A 209 21.85 -28.71 24.05
N GLU A 210 20.80 -28.59 24.87
CA GLU A 210 20.92 -28.82 26.32
C GLU A 210 21.26 -30.29 26.66
N GLU A 211 20.76 -31.26 25.90
CA GLU A 211 21.01 -32.69 26.15
C GLU A 211 22.38 -33.17 25.64
N ASP A 212 23.10 -32.35 24.87
CA ASP A 212 24.37 -32.75 24.26
C ASP A 212 25.53 -32.77 25.26
N THR A 213 26.27 -33.88 25.29
CA THR A 213 27.35 -34.10 26.27
C THR A 213 28.50 -33.10 26.12
N GLU A 214 28.91 -32.83 24.88
CA GLU A 214 30.02 -31.90 24.58
C GLU A 214 29.65 -30.46 24.94
N PHE A 215 28.40 -30.06 24.66
CA PHE A 215 27.84 -28.81 25.14
C PHE A 215 27.88 -28.71 26.66
N GLN A 216 27.43 -29.74 27.38
CA GLN A 216 27.41 -29.76 28.85
C GLN A 216 28.82 -29.72 29.47
N GLU A 217 29.80 -30.39 28.86
CA GLU A 217 31.21 -30.28 29.27
C GLU A 217 31.74 -28.86 29.06
N PHE A 218 31.43 -28.25 27.92
CA PHE A 218 31.85 -26.88 27.65
C PHE A 218 31.18 -25.86 28.55
N LYS A 219 29.91 -26.08 28.90
CA LYS A 219 29.16 -25.30 29.88
C LYS A 219 29.83 -25.34 31.25
N LYS A 220 30.21 -26.52 31.75
CA LYS A 220 30.94 -26.66 33.03
C LYS A 220 32.30 -25.96 33.03
N GLU A 221 32.98 -25.91 31.89
CA GLU A 221 34.26 -25.18 31.73
C GLU A 221 34.08 -23.65 31.85
N TYR A 222 32.87 -23.14 31.56
CA TYR A 222 32.54 -21.72 31.53
C TYR A 222 31.68 -21.22 32.68
N GLU A 223 30.93 -22.11 33.33
CA GLU A 223 30.14 -21.78 34.50
C GLU A 223 31.08 -21.46 35.66
N ARG A 224 31.16 -20.15 35.99
CA ARG A 224 31.65 -19.73 37.30
C ARG A 224 30.66 -20.22 38.37
N PRO A 225 31.09 -20.52 39.60
CA PRO A 225 30.23 -21.00 40.68
C PRO A 225 29.10 -20.04 41.11
N VAL A 226 28.99 -18.87 40.49
CA VAL A 226 27.90 -17.91 40.69
C VAL A 226 27.01 -17.94 39.44
N ILE A 227 25.75 -18.34 39.62
CA ILE A 227 24.70 -18.26 38.60
C ILE A 227 24.52 -16.78 38.24
N SER A 228 25.27 -16.32 37.25
CA SER A 228 25.13 -14.99 36.64
C SER A 228 24.38 -15.13 35.32
N GLU A 229 23.80 -14.04 34.82
CA GLU A 229 23.16 -13.99 33.50
C GLU A 229 24.08 -14.49 32.36
N GLU A 230 25.39 -14.50 32.60
CA GLU A 230 26.44 -14.99 31.70
C GLU A 230 26.33 -16.51 31.42
N SER A 231 25.68 -17.29 32.29
CA SER A 231 25.46 -18.73 32.07
C SER A 231 24.57 -19.01 30.85
N PHE A 232 23.67 -18.07 30.51
CA PHE A 232 22.83 -18.16 29.32
C PHE A 232 23.55 -17.76 28.03
N TYR A 233 24.75 -17.15 28.11
CA TYR A 233 25.46 -16.67 26.94
C TYR A 233 25.94 -17.83 26.06
N LEU A 234 26.46 -18.90 26.67
CA LEU A 234 26.94 -20.06 25.91
C LEU A 234 25.81 -20.70 25.11
N TYR A 235 24.67 -20.90 25.78
CA TYR A 235 23.47 -21.49 25.20
C TYR A 235 22.95 -20.66 24.01
N LYS A 236 22.80 -19.35 24.20
CA LYS A 236 22.42 -18.41 23.13
C LYS A 236 23.42 -18.41 21.99
N ALA A 237 24.72 -18.44 22.28
CA ALA A 237 25.76 -18.41 21.25
C ALA A 237 25.71 -19.64 20.35
N VAL A 238 25.61 -20.84 20.93
CA VAL A 238 25.46 -22.10 20.17
C VAL A 238 24.17 -22.08 19.35
N PHE A 239 23.06 -21.62 19.92
CA PHE A 239 21.81 -21.45 19.21
C PHE A 239 21.94 -20.48 18.02
N PHE A 240 22.52 -19.28 18.21
CA PHE A 240 22.72 -18.30 17.16
C PHE A 240 23.62 -18.82 16.03
N LEU A 241 24.70 -19.53 16.36
CA LEU A 241 25.57 -20.14 15.37
C LEU A 241 24.87 -21.26 14.60
N SER A 242 24.10 -22.11 15.28
CA SER A 242 23.32 -23.16 14.62
C SER A 242 22.30 -22.59 13.63
N LEU A 243 21.87 -21.35 13.79
CA LEU A 243 20.96 -20.67 12.88
C LEU A 243 21.64 -19.68 11.91
N LYS A 244 22.98 -19.55 11.95
CA LYS A 244 23.77 -18.55 11.19
C LYS A 244 23.30 -17.10 11.44
N ILE A 245 23.01 -16.75 12.68
CA ILE A 245 22.67 -15.38 13.05
C ILE A 245 23.94 -14.52 13.05
N ASP A 246 23.89 -13.40 12.33
CA ASP A 246 25.03 -12.49 12.22
C ASP A 246 25.47 -11.98 13.59
N LYS A 247 26.79 -11.95 13.82
CA LYS A 247 27.42 -11.49 15.07
C LYS A 247 27.03 -10.06 15.46
N SER A 248 26.62 -9.22 14.51
CA SER A 248 26.10 -7.87 14.80
C SER A 248 24.84 -7.90 15.66
N ASN A 249 24.11 -9.01 15.69
CA ASN A 249 22.91 -9.18 16.52
C ASN A 249 23.23 -9.68 17.94
N TRP A 250 24.48 -10.07 18.21
CA TRP A 250 24.92 -10.58 19.51
C TRP A 250 26.37 -10.19 19.86
N PRO A 251 26.70 -8.89 19.82
CA PRO A 251 28.07 -8.41 19.92
C PRO A 251 28.72 -8.69 21.29
N ASN A 252 27.98 -8.64 22.41
CA ASN A 252 28.63 -8.85 23.71
C ASN A 252 28.84 -10.34 23.97
N ILE A 253 27.86 -11.20 23.62
CA ILE A 253 28.02 -12.65 23.67
C ILE A 253 29.20 -13.08 22.77
N TYR A 254 29.30 -12.54 21.55
CA TYR A 254 30.41 -12.83 20.65
C TYR A 254 31.75 -12.39 21.25
N SER A 255 31.82 -11.17 21.80
CA SER A 255 33.04 -10.66 22.43
C SER A 255 33.47 -11.52 23.62
N TYR A 256 32.52 -12.01 24.41
CA TYR A 256 32.78 -12.88 25.55
C TYR A 256 33.43 -14.22 25.15
N PHE A 257 32.94 -14.85 24.08
CA PHE A 257 33.49 -16.14 23.60
C PHE A 257 34.63 -16.01 22.60
N LYS A 258 35.04 -14.79 22.22
CA LYS A 258 36.14 -14.55 21.28
C LYS A 258 37.41 -15.37 21.57
N PRO A 259 37.85 -15.58 22.83
CA PRO A 259 39.03 -16.39 23.12
C PRO A 259 38.89 -17.89 22.85
N LYS A 260 37.66 -18.43 22.78
CA LYS A 260 37.38 -19.85 22.50
C LYS A 260 36.37 -20.00 21.36
N LEU A 261 36.47 -19.11 20.37
CA LEU A 261 35.53 -19.06 19.26
C LEU A 261 35.55 -20.36 18.45
N ASP A 262 36.72 -21.00 18.29
CA ASP A 262 36.86 -22.23 17.51
C ASP A 262 35.97 -23.36 18.07
N LYS A 263 36.09 -23.66 19.36
CA LYS A 263 35.25 -24.66 20.06
C LYS A 263 33.76 -24.30 20.01
N LEU A 264 33.44 -23.02 20.14
CA LEU A 264 32.06 -22.54 20.02
C LEU A 264 31.51 -22.73 18.59
N MET A 265 32.33 -22.48 17.56
CA MET A 265 31.95 -22.68 16.16
C MET A 265 31.80 -24.16 15.82
N GLU A 266 32.62 -25.04 16.38
CA GLU A 266 32.46 -26.50 16.25
C GLU A 266 31.09 -26.96 16.77
N LEU A 267 30.71 -26.55 17.99
CA LEU A 267 29.38 -26.81 18.54
C LEU A 267 28.27 -26.21 17.67
N GLY A 268 28.41 -24.94 17.25
CA GLY A 268 27.45 -24.31 16.36
C GLY A 268 27.24 -25.08 15.05
N ASN A 269 28.32 -25.56 14.43
CA ASN A 269 28.30 -26.33 13.19
C ASN A 269 27.70 -27.73 13.39
N LYS A 270 27.95 -28.37 14.52
CA LYS A 270 27.33 -29.65 14.90
C LYS A 270 25.81 -29.56 14.87
N PHE A 271 25.25 -28.50 15.47
CA PHE A 271 23.78 -28.30 15.48
C PHE A 271 23.24 -27.69 14.19
N TYR A 272 24.06 -26.97 13.41
CA TYR A 272 23.64 -26.36 12.15
C TYR A 272 22.98 -27.35 11.18
N SER A 273 23.53 -28.56 11.07
CA SER A 273 23.04 -29.60 10.15
C SER A 273 21.86 -30.41 10.69
N THR A 274 21.38 -30.10 11.90
CA THR A 274 20.22 -30.81 12.45
C THR A 274 18.94 -30.42 11.72
N LYS A 275 18.01 -31.37 11.65
CA LYS A 275 16.68 -31.16 11.06
C LYS A 275 15.93 -30.00 11.71
N GLU A 276 16.06 -29.83 13.03
CA GLU A 276 15.38 -28.76 13.76
C GLU A 276 15.99 -27.38 13.45
N ALA A 277 17.32 -27.26 13.38
CA ALA A 277 17.97 -26.01 12.96
C ALA A 277 17.59 -25.63 11.52
N GLU A 278 17.57 -26.59 10.59
CA GLU A 278 17.10 -26.35 9.23
C GLU A 278 15.65 -25.89 9.20
N ARG A 279 14.77 -26.54 9.97
CA ARG A 279 13.36 -26.17 10.06
C ARG A 279 13.16 -24.75 10.59
N VAL A 280 13.86 -24.38 11.67
CA VAL A 280 13.81 -23.01 12.22
C VAL A 280 14.28 -21.99 11.17
N ARG A 281 15.41 -22.23 10.50
CA ARG A 281 15.92 -21.33 9.45
C ARG A 281 14.93 -21.16 8.30
N SER A 282 14.40 -22.26 7.78
CA SER A 282 13.48 -22.26 6.64
C SER A 282 12.18 -21.53 6.96
N MET A 283 11.57 -21.80 8.12
CA MET A 283 10.34 -21.12 8.56
C MET A 283 10.57 -19.64 8.81
N ARG A 284 11.72 -19.28 9.42
CA ARG A 284 12.12 -17.89 9.62
C ARG A 284 12.24 -17.15 8.29
N ILE A 285 12.98 -17.69 7.33
CA ILE A 285 13.21 -17.05 6.03
C ILE A 285 11.89 -16.89 5.28
N ASP A 286 11.07 -17.94 5.22
CA ASP A 286 9.77 -17.89 4.53
C ASP A 286 8.86 -16.81 5.12
N MET A 287 8.74 -16.72 6.44
CA MET A 287 7.89 -15.71 7.07
C MET A 287 8.45 -14.29 6.91
N LEU A 288 9.75 -14.09 7.12
CA LEU A 288 10.39 -12.78 6.94
C LEU A 288 10.20 -12.26 5.52
N ASN A 289 10.37 -13.12 4.51
CA ASN A 289 10.15 -12.74 3.11
C ASN A 289 8.70 -12.28 2.87
N LYS A 290 7.70 -12.99 3.42
CA LYS A 290 6.29 -12.60 3.28
C LYS A 290 5.99 -11.25 3.95
N ILE A 291 6.56 -11.02 5.14
CA ILE A 291 6.42 -9.76 5.88
C ILE A 291 7.09 -8.61 5.11
N ASP A 292 8.35 -8.80 4.69
CA ASP A 292 9.14 -7.76 4.01
C ASP A 292 8.48 -7.35 2.68
N LEU A 293 7.93 -8.30 1.92
CA LEU A 293 7.15 -8.00 0.70
C LEU A 293 5.91 -7.13 0.97
N CYS A 294 5.25 -7.30 2.13
CA CYS A 294 4.13 -6.45 2.52
C CYS A 294 4.62 -5.05 2.94
N ILE A 295 5.69 -4.99 3.72
CA ILE A 295 6.33 -3.74 4.16
C ILE A 295 6.75 -2.89 2.96
N GLU A 296 7.46 -3.47 2.00
CA GLU A 296 7.90 -2.79 0.78
C GLU A 296 6.70 -2.24 0.00
N ARG A 297 5.67 -3.07 -0.19
CA ARG A 297 4.47 -2.64 -0.90
C ARG A 297 3.74 -1.50 -0.20
N ILE A 298 3.66 -1.53 1.12
CA ILE A 298 3.06 -0.43 1.90
C ILE A 298 3.88 0.85 1.73
N LYS A 299 5.21 0.78 1.83
CA LYS A 299 6.09 1.94 1.63
C LYS A 299 5.92 2.56 0.26
N GLU A 300 5.83 1.75 -0.80
CA GLU A 300 5.53 2.24 -2.16
C GLU A 300 4.20 3.00 -2.23
N ILE A 301 3.16 2.48 -1.57
CA ILE A 301 1.84 3.12 -1.56
C ILE A 301 1.88 4.43 -0.77
N LEU A 302 2.56 4.46 0.39
CA LEU A 302 2.73 5.66 1.20
C LEU A 302 3.44 6.78 0.43
N LEU A 303 4.41 6.43 -0.43
CA LEU A 303 5.12 7.40 -1.28
C LEU A 303 4.31 7.85 -2.51
N SER A 304 3.26 7.11 -2.89
CA SER A 304 2.46 7.48 -4.05
C SER A 304 1.58 8.71 -3.78
N SER A 305 1.32 9.51 -4.81
CA SER A 305 0.54 10.76 -4.70
C SER A 305 -0.94 10.61 -5.02
N LYS A 306 -1.38 9.42 -5.47
CA LYS A 306 -2.76 9.19 -5.92
C LYS A 306 -3.26 7.82 -5.48
N LEU A 307 -4.48 7.80 -4.93
CA LEU A 307 -5.22 6.57 -4.65
C LEU A 307 -5.46 5.80 -5.94
N LYS A 308 -5.17 4.50 -5.98
CA LYS A 308 -5.47 3.61 -7.13
C LYS A 308 -6.90 3.06 -7.04
N GLY A 309 -7.45 2.49 -8.11
CA GLY A 309 -8.74 1.78 -8.05
C GLY A 309 -10.00 2.65 -7.96
N LYS A 310 -11.14 2.01 -7.66
CA LYS A 310 -12.47 2.66 -7.61
C LYS A 310 -12.74 3.17 -6.18
N CYS A 311 -13.03 4.46 -6.03
CA CYS A 311 -13.37 5.07 -4.75
C CYS A 311 -14.89 5.09 -4.57
N ARG A 312 -15.42 4.34 -3.59
CA ARG A 312 -16.87 4.30 -3.33
C ARG A 312 -17.41 5.57 -2.68
N TYR A 313 -16.54 6.40 -2.10
CA TYR A 313 -16.86 7.69 -1.47
C TYR A 313 -17.22 8.80 -2.47
N LEU A 314 -17.08 8.55 -3.77
CA LEU A 314 -17.42 9.49 -4.85
C LEU A 314 -18.82 9.26 -5.42
N LYS A 315 -19.66 8.46 -4.76
CA LYS A 315 -21.01 8.11 -5.24
C LYS A 315 -22.09 9.02 -4.70
#